data_AF-A0A6I5NUN4-F1
#
_entry.id   AF-A0A6I5NUN4-F1
#
_cell.length_a   1.000
_cell.length_b   1.000
_cell.length_c   1.000
_cell.angle_alpha   90.00
_cell.angle_beta   90.00
_cell.angle_gamma   90.00
#
_symmetry.space_group_name_H-M   'P 1'
#
loop_
_entity.id
_entity.type
_entity.pdbx_description
1 polymer ?
#
loop_
_entity_poly.entity_id
_entity_poly.type
_entity_poly.pdbx_seq_one_letter_code
_entity_poly.pdbx_strand_id
1 'polypeptide(L)'
;MRTTSRLLLVSVGVGGLLLSTPSPAQSQVNREAVRSLNLSRSQMQQLRGVMQGYQSELEDIFTSEQQQQLEDLKAEVQSGSSDAPLDPFAELDLSADQASELETLRADIAADLEDILSAEQLEQAEELGFPGL
;
A
#
# COMPACT_ATOMS: atom_id res chain seq x y z
N MET A 1 -49.88 -56.59 22.50
CA MET A 1 -49.56 -55.51 23.46
C MET A 1 -49.17 -54.29 22.61
N ARG A 2 -49.98 -53.22 22.47
CA ARG A 2 -50.02 -52.02 23.35
C ARG A 2 -48.57 -51.59 23.72
N THR A 3 -48.03 -50.42 23.38
CA THR A 3 -48.60 -49.07 23.56
C THR A 3 -47.69 -47.96 22.97
N THR A 4 -48.30 -46.98 22.28
CA THR A 4 -48.15 -45.49 22.40
C THR A 4 -46.80 -44.75 22.42
N SER A 5 -46.74 -43.71 21.58
CA SER A 5 -46.65 -42.27 21.94
C SER A 5 -45.36 -41.47 21.70
N ARG A 6 -45.58 -40.41 20.87
CA ARG A 6 -45.31 -38.97 21.09
C ARG A 6 -43.95 -38.38 20.69
N LEU A 7 -44.02 -37.55 19.63
CA LEU A 7 -43.72 -36.12 19.57
C LEU A 7 -42.51 -35.60 20.35
N LEU A 8 -41.51 -35.06 19.62
CA LEU A 8 -40.82 -33.78 19.89
C LEU A 8 -40.24 -33.32 18.52
N LEU A 9 -40.72 -32.25 17.88
CA LEU A 9 -40.53 -30.82 18.17
C LEU A 9 -39.16 -30.30 17.65
N VAL A 10 -39.27 -29.64 16.50
CA VAL A 10 -38.51 -28.48 15.97
C VAL A 10 -37.19 -28.14 16.65
N SER A 11 -36.14 -28.04 15.83
CA SER A 11 -35.01 -27.13 16.09
C SER A 11 -34.60 -26.49 14.77
N VAL A 12 -34.83 -25.19 14.68
CA VAL A 12 -34.49 -24.32 13.55
C VAL A 12 -32.96 -24.22 13.47
N GLY A 13 -32.37 -24.70 12.38
CA GLY A 13 -30.99 -24.38 12.02
C GLY A 13 -30.96 -23.04 11.29
N VAL A 14 -30.77 -21.95 12.03
CA VAL A 14 -30.38 -20.66 11.42
C VAL A 14 -28.91 -20.82 11.03
N GLY A 15 -28.69 -21.04 9.74
CA GLY A 15 -27.38 -21.06 9.11
C GLY A 15 -26.64 -19.74 9.33
N GLY A 16 -25.35 -19.86 9.56
CA GLY A 16 -24.46 -18.76 9.89
C GLY A 16 -24.38 -17.69 8.81
N LEU A 17 -24.30 -16.45 9.28
CA LEU A 17 -23.66 -15.35 8.57
C LEU A 17 -22.77 -14.65 9.60
N LEU A 18 -21.53 -15.14 9.72
CA LEU A 18 -20.45 -14.38 10.34
C LEU A 18 -20.18 -13.20 9.41
N LEU A 19 -20.71 -12.03 9.75
CA LEU A 19 -20.29 -10.76 9.19
C LEU A 19 -18.81 -10.57 9.59
N SER A 20 -17.90 -10.99 8.72
CA SER A 20 -16.48 -10.68 8.85
C SER A 20 -16.33 -9.19 8.60
N THR A 21 -16.18 -8.43 9.67
CA THR A 21 -15.82 -7.02 9.59
C THR A 21 -14.40 -6.92 9.02
N PRO A 22 -14.13 -6.09 8.00
CA PRO A 22 -12.77 -5.86 7.53
C PRO A 22 -11.95 -5.20 8.65
N SER A 23 -10.84 -5.83 9.01
CA SER A 23 -9.90 -5.35 10.02
C SER A 23 -9.17 -4.08 9.52
N PRO A 24 -9.10 -2.98 10.30
CA PRO A 24 -8.41 -1.73 9.93
C PRO A 24 -6.87 -1.81 10.02
N ALA A 25 -6.29 -3.01 10.02
CA ALA A 25 -4.88 -3.22 10.39
C ALA A 25 -3.87 -2.84 9.29
N GLN A 26 -4.29 -2.64 8.04
CA GLN A 26 -3.36 -2.51 6.92
C GLN A 26 -3.03 -1.06 6.54
N SER A 27 -3.90 -0.08 6.79
CA SER A 27 -3.59 1.34 6.59
C SER A 27 -2.65 1.92 7.67
N GLN A 28 -2.41 1.19 8.76
CA GLN A 28 -1.42 1.53 9.78
C GLN A 28 0.01 1.20 9.36
N VAL A 29 0.21 0.15 8.54
CA VAL A 29 1.52 -0.40 8.22
C VAL A 29 2.43 0.64 7.57
N ASN A 30 1.92 1.47 6.65
CA ASN A 30 2.74 2.46 5.95
C ASN A 30 3.11 3.68 6.82
N ARG A 31 2.23 4.12 7.73
CA ARG A 31 2.55 5.21 8.68
C ARG A 31 3.39 4.74 9.86
N GLU A 32 3.22 3.49 10.27
CA GLU A 32 4.04 2.86 11.31
C GLU A 32 5.44 2.54 10.78
N ALA A 33 5.58 2.13 9.52
CA ALA A 33 6.86 1.95 8.84
C ALA A 33 7.71 3.24 8.82
N VAL A 34 7.12 4.38 8.42
CA VAL A 34 7.84 5.68 8.49
C VAL A 34 8.18 6.05 9.94
N ARG A 35 7.31 5.74 10.90
CA ARG A 35 7.56 6.02 12.32
C ARG A 35 8.63 5.10 12.91
N SER A 36 8.75 3.86 12.44
CA SER A 36 9.78 2.92 12.93
C SER A 36 11.18 3.31 12.49
N LEU A 37 11.32 4.04 11.38
CA LEU A 37 12.61 4.61 10.94
C LEU A 37 13.16 5.68 11.89
N ASN A 38 12.41 6.12 12.91
CA ASN A 38 12.84 7.11 13.90
C ASN A 38 13.44 8.39 13.28
N LEU A 39 12.86 8.84 12.15
CA LEU A 39 13.35 10.01 11.42
C LEU A 39 13.33 11.25 12.30
N SER A 40 14.43 12.02 12.27
CA SER A 40 14.47 13.34 12.91
C SER A 40 13.49 14.31 12.23
N ARG A 41 13.13 15.40 12.92
CA ARG A 41 12.27 16.45 12.33
C ARG A 41 12.84 17.03 11.04
N SER A 42 14.16 17.17 10.97
CA SER A 42 14.84 17.68 9.78
C SER A 42 14.80 16.66 8.64
N GLN A 43 15.05 15.37 8.91
CA GLN A 43 14.94 14.31 7.91
C GLN A 43 13.52 14.18 7.37
N MET A 44 12.49 14.21 8.23
CA MET A 44 11.09 14.22 7.78
C MET A 44 10.76 15.41 6.87
N GLN A 45 11.33 16.59 7.15
CA GLN A 45 11.10 17.77 6.33
C GLN A 45 11.79 17.67 4.97
N GLN A 46 13.01 17.14 4.92
CA GLN A 46 13.73 16.88 3.67
C GLN A 46 13.03 15.82 2.83
N LEU A 47 12.66 14.69 3.45
CA LEU A 47 11.92 13.62 2.80
C LEU A 47 10.60 14.12 2.20
N ARG A 48 9.87 14.98 2.92
CA ARG A 48 8.66 15.59 2.39
C ARG A 48 8.92 16.45 1.15
N GLY A 49 10.03 17.18 1.11
CA GLY A 49 10.44 17.97 -0.04
C GLY A 49 10.71 17.08 -1.26
N VAL A 50 11.51 16.02 -1.08
CA VAL A 50 11.82 15.03 -2.13
C VAL A 50 10.55 14.39 -2.67
N MET A 51 9.67 13.91 -1.78
CA MET A 51 8.41 13.27 -2.18
C MET A 51 7.45 14.23 -2.91
N GLN A 52 7.49 15.52 -2.61
CA GLN A 52 6.71 16.53 -3.34
C GLN A 52 7.26 16.80 -4.74
N GLY A 53 8.59 16.88 -4.88
CA GLY A 53 9.24 16.98 -6.18
C GLY A 53 8.93 15.77 -7.05
N TYR A 54 9.13 14.58 -6.49
CA TYR A 54 8.81 13.32 -7.15
C TYR A 54 7.37 13.25 -7.67
N GLN A 55 6.39 13.64 -6.83
CA GLN A 55 4.99 13.62 -7.25
C GLN A 55 4.74 14.54 -8.44
N SER A 56 5.37 15.72 -8.48
CA SER A 56 5.25 16.64 -9.61
C SER A 56 5.88 16.05 -10.88
N GLU A 57 7.03 15.39 -10.77
CA GLU A 57 7.71 14.80 -11.92
C GLU A 57 6.97 13.58 -12.47
N LEU A 58 6.35 12.76 -11.60
CA LEU A 58 5.46 11.68 -12.03
C LEU A 58 4.24 12.18 -12.81
N GLU A 59 3.65 13.31 -12.38
CA GLU A 59 2.50 13.91 -13.07
C GLU A 59 2.86 14.35 -14.50
N ASP A 60 4.12 14.70 -14.75
CA ASP A 60 4.60 15.08 -16.09
C ASP A 60 4.90 13.84 -16.98
N ILE A 61 5.30 12.71 -16.38
CA ILE A 61 5.61 11.46 -17.10
C ILE A 61 4.32 10.75 -17.56
N PHE A 62 3.28 10.74 -16.74
CA PHE A 62 2.06 9.97 -17.00
C PHE A 62 0.97 10.76 -17.70
N THR A 63 0.18 10.06 -18.52
CA THR A 63 -1.06 10.65 -19.05
C THR A 63 -2.11 10.81 -17.95
N SER A 64 -3.10 11.67 -18.17
CA SER A 64 -4.19 11.87 -17.21
C SER A 64 -4.96 10.57 -16.91
N GLU A 65 -5.09 9.66 -17.87
CA GLU A 65 -5.72 8.35 -17.66
C GLU A 65 -4.86 7.44 -16.78
N GLN A 66 -3.55 7.40 -17.00
CA GLN A 66 -2.61 6.62 -16.17
C GLN A 66 -2.54 7.17 -14.74
N GLN A 67 -2.60 8.50 -14.57
CA GLN A 67 -2.67 9.15 -13.26
C GLN A 67 -3.93 8.73 -12.49
N GLN A 68 -5.10 8.71 -13.16
CA GLN A 68 -6.34 8.26 -12.52
C GLN A 68 -6.25 6.79 -12.09
N GLN A 69 -5.66 5.95 -12.92
CA GLN A 69 -5.45 4.53 -12.60
C GLN A 69 -4.54 4.36 -11.37
N LEU A 70 -3.49 5.17 -11.24
CA LEU A 70 -2.64 5.18 -10.04
C LEU A 70 -3.39 5.62 -8.78
N GLU A 71 -4.25 6.63 -8.89
CA GLU A 71 -5.07 7.07 -7.74
C GLU A 71 -6.00 5.95 -7.27
N ASP A 72 -6.62 5.22 -8.20
CA ASP A 72 -7.49 4.10 -7.91
C ASP A 72 -6.72 2.95 -7.23
N LEU A 73 -5.55 2.57 -7.79
CA LEU A 73 -4.66 1.57 -7.19
C LEU A 73 -4.23 1.97 -5.78
N LYS A 74 -3.87 3.25 -5.58
CA LYS A 74 -3.47 3.78 -4.27
C LYS A 74 -4.63 3.77 -3.27
N ALA A 75 -5.85 4.06 -3.70
CA ALA A 75 -7.04 3.94 -2.86
C ALA A 75 -7.28 2.47 -2.46
N GLU A 76 -7.02 1.54 -3.38
CA GLU A 76 -7.16 0.11 -3.14
C GLU A 76 -6.15 -0.42 -2.12
N VAL A 77 -4.87 -0.04 -2.25
CA VAL A 77 -3.82 -0.29 -1.25
C VAL A 77 -4.23 0.26 0.13
N GLN A 78 -4.74 1.50 0.17
CA GLN A 78 -5.15 2.14 1.42
C GLN A 78 -6.34 1.43 2.08
N SER A 79 -7.23 0.85 1.27
CA SER A 79 -8.39 0.10 1.75
C SER A 79 -8.04 -1.28 2.34
N GLY A 80 -6.77 -1.72 2.21
CA GLY A 80 -6.32 -3.01 2.72
C GLY A 80 -6.73 -4.18 1.80
N SER A 81 -6.89 -3.93 0.51
CA SER A 81 -7.04 -5.03 -0.44
C SER A 81 -5.78 -5.89 -0.42
N SER A 82 -5.94 -7.17 -0.09
CA SER A 82 -4.82 -8.13 -0.09
C SER A 82 -4.32 -8.46 -1.50
N ASP A 83 -5.04 -8.02 -2.53
CA ASP A 83 -4.69 -8.14 -3.96
C ASP A 83 -3.92 -6.91 -4.48
N ALA A 84 -3.66 -5.91 -3.63
CA ALA A 84 -3.05 -4.68 -4.10
C ALA A 84 -1.62 -4.94 -4.63
N PRO A 85 -1.27 -4.42 -5.81
CA PRO A 85 0.06 -4.59 -6.40
C PRO A 85 1.16 -4.04 -5.48
N LEU A 86 2.27 -4.75 -5.39
CA LEU A 86 3.46 -4.28 -4.66
C LEU A 86 4.11 -3.06 -5.34
N ASP A 87 4.09 -3.02 -6.67
CA ASP A 87 4.48 -1.86 -7.47
C ASP A 87 3.27 -1.39 -8.30
N PRO A 88 2.59 -0.29 -7.92
CA PRO A 88 1.42 0.19 -8.64
C PRO A 88 1.75 0.69 -10.05
N PHE A 89 3.02 0.99 -10.34
CA PHE A 89 3.46 1.42 -11.67
C PHE A 89 3.59 0.24 -12.64
N ALA A 90 3.78 -0.98 -12.13
CA ALA A 90 3.89 -2.18 -12.95
C ALA A 90 2.56 -2.57 -13.62
N GLU A 91 1.44 -2.10 -13.09
CA GLU A 91 0.10 -2.32 -13.65
C GLU A 91 -0.26 -1.31 -14.76
N LEU A 92 0.56 -0.28 -14.96
CA LEU A 92 0.33 0.72 -16.00
C LEU A 92 0.90 0.22 -17.34
N ASP A 93 0.18 0.53 -18.42
CA ASP A 93 0.69 0.35 -19.78
C ASP A 93 1.65 1.50 -20.11
N LEU A 94 2.92 1.34 -19.71
CA LEU A 94 3.97 2.34 -19.87
C LEU A 94 4.62 2.24 -21.25
N SER A 95 4.86 3.40 -21.88
CA SER A 95 5.73 3.45 -23.05
C SER A 95 7.19 3.17 -22.65
N ALA A 96 8.03 2.81 -23.63
CA ALA A 96 9.46 2.60 -23.38
C ALA A 96 10.15 3.87 -22.85
N ASP A 97 9.73 5.04 -23.32
CA ASP A 97 10.26 6.33 -22.87
C ASP A 97 9.82 6.61 -21.43
N GLN A 98 8.54 6.41 -21.10
CA GLN A 98 8.01 6.58 -19.73
C GLN A 98 8.69 5.63 -18.73
N ALA A 99 8.93 4.38 -19.13
CA ALA A 99 9.64 3.42 -18.29
C ALA A 99 11.09 3.88 -17.99
N SER A 100 11.78 4.43 -18.99
CA SER A 100 13.14 4.96 -18.83
C SER A 100 13.18 6.22 -17.95
N GLU A 101 12.18 7.11 -18.09
CA GLU A 101 12.05 8.31 -17.26
C GLU A 101 11.78 7.94 -15.80
N LEU A 102 10.91 6.95 -15.56
CA LEU A 102 10.66 6.41 -14.22
C LEU A 102 11.90 5.78 -13.59
N GLU A 103 12.69 5.03 -14.35
CA GLU A 103 13.92 4.41 -13.84
C GLU A 103 14.91 5.49 -13.40
N THR A 104 15.06 6.55 -14.20
CA THR A 104 15.90 7.71 -13.86
C THR A 104 15.40 8.39 -12.60
N LEU A 105 14.09 8.66 -12.53
CA LEU A 105 13.46 9.31 -11.39
C LEU A 105 13.59 8.46 -10.11
N ARG A 106 13.44 7.14 -10.19
CA ARG A 106 13.66 6.22 -9.07
C ARG A 106 15.11 6.26 -8.59
N ALA A 107 16.08 6.29 -9.50
CA ALA A 107 17.50 6.39 -9.16
C ALA A 107 17.83 7.72 -8.45
N ASP A 108 17.24 8.82 -8.92
CA ASP A 108 17.43 10.15 -8.30
C ASP A 108 16.84 10.18 -6.88
N ILE A 109 15.65 9.60 -6.67
CA ILE A 109 15.05 9.49 -5.33
C ILE A 109 15.90 8.62 -4.42
N ALA A 110 16.37 7.47 -4.91
CA ALA A 110 17.22 6.58 -4.12
C ALA A 110 18.48 7.32 -3.63
N ALA A 111 19.11 8.11 -4.51
CA ALA A 111 20.27 8.93 -4.14
C ALA A 111 19.92 10.02 -3.10
N ASP A 112 18.77 10.70 -3.26
CA ASP A 112 18.29 11.68 -2.26
C ASP A 112 17.98 11.01 -0.90
N LEU A 113 17.41 9.80 -0.92
CA LEU A 113 17.13 9.03 0.28
C LEU A 113 18.42 8.60 0.99
N GLU A 114 19.45 8.19 0.26
CA GLU A 114 20.77 7.86 0.80
C GLU A 114 21.44 9.05 1.51
N ASP A 115 21.20 10.28 1.05
CA ASP A 115 21.72 11.49 1.69
C ASP A 115 20.93 11.86 2.96
N ILE A 116 19.62 11.57 2.98
CA ILE A 116 18.72 11.92 4.08
C ILE A 116 18.74 10.86 5.19
N LEU A 117 18.79 9.58 4.84
CA LEU A 117 18.68 8.45 5.76
C LEU A 117 20.05 7.93 6.18
N SER A 118 20.17 7.40 7.40
CA SER A 118 21.36 6.62 7.77
C SER A 118 21.34 5.25 7.08
N ALA A 119 22.50 4.60 6.99
CA ALA A 119 22.60 3.25 6.45
C ALA A 119 21.65 2.26 7.16
N GLU A 120 21.53 2.34 8.48
CA GLU A 120 20.59 1.49 9.24
C GLU A 120 19.13 1.82 8.95
N GLN A 121 18.82 3.10 8.71
CA GLN A 121 17.46 3.52 8.34
C GLN A 121 17.10 3.07 6.91
N LEU A 122 18.08 3.01 6.01
CA LEU A 122 17.90 2.56 4.65
C LEU A 122 17.65 1.05 4.58
N GLU A 123 18.45 0.26 5.29
CA GLU A 123 18.24 -1.20 5.42
C GLU A 123 16.86 -1.51 6.01
N GLN A 124 16.45 -0.74 7.03
CA GLN A 124 15.12 -0.90 7.61
C GLN A 124 14.00 -0.46 6.66
N ALA A 125 14.23 0.54 5.80
CA ALA A 125 13.26 0.95 4.80
C ALA A 125 13.09 -0.12 3.70
N GLU A 126 14.18 -0.75 3.25
CA GLU A 126 14.13 -1.90 2.32
C GLU A 126 13.36 -3.08 2.93
N GLU A 127 13.63 -3.42 4.20
CA GLU A 127 12.92 -4.52 4.89
C GLU A 127 11.41 -4.26 5.01
N LEU A 128 11.02 -2.99 5.11
CA LEU A 128 9.63 -2.56 5.20
C LEU A 128 8.95 -2.39 3.83
N GLY A 129 9.69 -2.60 2.72
CA GLY A 129 9.18 -2.43 1.36
C GLY A 129 8.80 -0.99 1.05
N PHE A 130 9.60 -0.04 1.51
CA PHE A 130 9.33 1.37 1.28
C PHE A 130 9.39 1.68 -0.23
N PRO A 131 8.34 2.27 -0.83
CA PRO A 131 8.32 2.54 -2.26
C PRO A 131 9.39 3.57 -2.62
N GLY A 132 10.28 3.23 -3.56
CA GLY A 132 11.36 4.11 -4.04
C GLY A 132 12.77 3.72 -3.61
N LEU A 133 12.96 2.56 -2.96
CA LEU A 133 14.22 1.82 -2.82
C LEU A 133 14.09 0.49 -3.59
#